data_AF-A0A0B7KJQ1-F1
#
_entry.id   AF-A0A0B7KJQ1-F1
#
_cell.length_a   1.000
_cell.length_b   1.000
_cell.length_c   1.000
_cell.angle_alpha   90.00
_cell.angle_beta   90.00
_cell.angle_gamma   90.00
#
_symmetry.space_group_name_H-M   'P 1'
#
loop_
_entity.id
_entity.type
_entity.pdbx_description
1 polymer ?
#
loop_
_entity_poly.entity_id
_entity_poly.type
_entity_poly.pdbx_seq_one_letter_code
_entity_poly.pdbx_strand_id
1 'polypeptide(L)'
;MSFGNLELGRVVGSGEYSDMKLVCQGCEFKVHKVVVCTQSPVLATAIQGVFQESRTGIINIENFEPSTVSRMVEFLYIGDYASRSDETKKPTLNDITASGMMLQHVQVNAIADYYNIERLSELSRSKFQQACQATWDAQSFVDATNGALGLSGDGALHEVIATEAAKNIHTLLEIDHFADIIGEFGTRVLRNCIKKAEADQHRVFQLRLDFEQEHSKRQAAEARADRIIENIGRCIQTMRERGFCRNHSCMAEYQCYIERRGQSFEPLYTLRCAKCKCRD
;
A
#
# COMPACT_ATOMS: atom_id res chain seq x y z
N MET A 1 -15.84 1.94 22.46
CA MET A 1 -16.29 1.71 23.86
C MET A 1 -15.15 1.00 24.58
N SER A 2 -14.31 1.71 25.35
CA SER A 2 -13.07 1.17 25.96
C SER A 2 -12.97 1.46 27.46
N PHE A 3 -14.06 1.30 28.20
CA PHE A 3 -14.05 1.54 29.65
C PHE A 3 -13.49 0.35 30.48
N GLY A 4 -13.11 -0.77 29.85
CA GLY A 4 -12.62 -1.97 30.56
C GLY A 4 -11.11 -2.05 30.83
N ASN A 5 -10.27 -1.32 30.09
CA ASN A 5 -8.82 -1.59 30.06
C ASN A 5 -8.00 -0.78 31.09
N LEU A 6 -8.57 0.30 31.67
CA LEU A 6 -7.81 1.19 32.57
C LEU A 6 -7.59 0.59 33.97
N GLU A 7 -8.58 -0.14 34.51
CA GLU A 7 -8.49 -0.72 35.86
C GLU A 7 -7.50 -1.89 35.92
N LEU A 8 -7.46 -2.73 34.88
CA LEU A 8 -6.52 -3.85 34.77
C LEU A 8 -5.06 -3.37 34.66
N GLY A 9 -4.81 -2.27 33.93
CA GLY A 9 -3.49 -1.64 33.82
C GLY A 9 -2.91 -1.18 35.17
N ARG A 10 -3.77 -0.77 36.11
CA ARG A 10 -3.33 -0.36 37.46
C ARG A 10 -2.88 -1.55 38.31
N VAL A 11 -3.60 -2.66 38.24
CA VAL A 11 -3.32 -3.85 39.07
C VAL A 11 -2.03 -4.56 38.62
N VAL A 12 -1.72 -4.57 37.31
CA VAL A 12 -0.44 -5.12 36.83
C VAL A 12 0.76 -4.30 37.29
N GLY A 13 0.61 -2.96 37.39
CA GLY A 13 1.68 -2.08 37.88
C GLY A 13 1.95 -2.22 39.38
N SER A 14 0.90 -2.39 40.20
CA SER A 14 1.04 -2.57 41.65
C SER A 14 1.40 -4.01 42.05
N GLY A 15 0.96 -5.00 41.27
CA GLY A 15 1.06 -6.42 41.58
C GLY A 15 0.16 -6.86 42.74
N GLU A 16 -0.81 -6.04 43.15
CA GLU A 16 -1.81 -6.43 44.15
C GLU A 16 -2.62 -7.62 43.65
N TYR A 17 -2.87 -8.61 44.51
CA TYR A 17 -3.62 -9.85 44.20
C TYR A 17 -2.97 -10.79 43.17
N SER A 18 -1.70 -10.55 42.79
CA SER A 18 -0.99 -11.48 41.90
C SER A 18 -0.83 -12.85 42.54
N ASP A 19 -1.17 -13.89 41.80
CA ASP A 19 -1.13 -15.30 42.21
C ASP A 19 -0.16 -16.14 41.34
N MET A 20 0.63 -15.45 40.50
CA MET A 20 1.62 -16.03 39.60
C MET A 20 2.77 -15.03 39.32
N LYS A 21 3.95 -15.55 38.99
CA LYS A 21 5.12 -14.75 38.57
C LYS A 21 5.71 -15.29 37.27
N LEU A 22 6.09 -14.39 36.38
CA LEU A 22 7.01 -14.68 35.27
C LEU A 22 8.39 -14.12 35.66
N VAL A 23 9.44 -14.91 35.51
CA VAL A 23 10.81 -14.50 35.85
C VAL A 23 11.66 -14.58 34.60
N CYS A 24 12.23 -13.45 34.18
CA CYS A 24 13.03 -13.35 32.96
C CYS A 24 14.35 -12.65 33.29
N GLN A 25 15.48 -13.34 33.15
CA GLN A 25 16.82 -12.79 33.45
C GLN A 25 16.91 -12.08 34.82
N GLY A 26 16.23 -12.61 35.84
CA GLY A 26 16.18 -12.03 37.19
C GLY A 26 15.16 -10.89 37.39
N CYS A 27 14.51 -10.41 36.32
CA CYS A 27 13.36 -9.52 36.42
C CYS A 27 12.09 -10.31 36.75
N GLU A 28 11.36 -9.89 37.79
CA GLU A 28 10.09 -10.51 38.18
C GLU A 28 8.89 -9.70 37.66
N PHE A 29 7.97 -10.37 36.98
CA PHE A 29 6.68 -9.83 36.55
C PHE A 29 5.57 -10.52 37.34
N LYS A 30 4.94 -9.77 38.25
CA LYS A 30 3.79 -10.25 39.03
C LYS A 30 2.53 -10.21 38.16
N VAL A 31 1.88 -11.35 38.01
CA VAL A 31 0.71 -11.49 37.12
C VAL A 31 -0.43 -12.28 37.78
N HIS A 32 -1.61 -12.17 37.19
CA HIS A 32 -2.83 -12.83 37.63
C HIS A 32 -3.15 -13.98 36.69
N LYS A 33 -3.26 -15.20 37.23
CA LYS A 33 -3.58 -16.41 36.45
C LYS A 33 -4.82 -16.23 35.60
N VAL A 34 -5.88 -15.64 36.18
CA VAL A 34 -7.15 -15.40 35.48
C VAL A 34 -7.01 -14.50 34.26
N VAL A 35 -6.03 -13.59 34.24
CA VAL A 35 -5.76 -12.69 33.11
C VAL A 35 -4.86 -13.36 32.08
N VAL A 36 -3.74 -13.95 32.51
CA VAL A 36 -2.72 -14.45 31.57
C VAL A 36 -3.07 -15.83 31.00
N CYS A 37 -3.67 -16.73 31.79
CA CYS A 37 -3.97 -18.09 31.36
C CYS A 37 -5.20 -18.17 30.46
N THR A 38 -6.13 -17.23 30.56
CA THR A 38 -7.29 -17.17 29.65
C THR A 38 -6.90 -16.73 28.24
N GLN A 39 -5.71 -16.15 28.08
CA GLN A 39 -5.21 -15.61 26.81
C GLN A 39 -4.01 -16.39 26.25
N SER A 40 -3.38 -17.24 27.06
CA SER A 40 -2.29 -18.11 26.63
C SER A 40 -2.55 -19.55 27.07
N PRO A 41 -2.92 -20.44 26.14
CA PRO A 41 -3.05 -21.88 26.43
C PRO A 41 -1.75 -22.51 26.93
N VAL A 42 -0.60 -21.99 26.49
CA VAL A 42 0.73 -22.46 26.91
C VAL A 42 0.96 -22.13 28.39
N LEU A 43 0.73 -20.88 28.80
CA LEU A 43 0.83 -20.49 30.21
C LEU A 43 -0.19 -21.24 31.08
N ALA A 44 -1.43 -21.40 30.59
CA ALA A 44 -2.46 -22.17 31.29
C ALA A 44 -2.04 -23.61 31.55
N THR A 45 -1.48 -24.26 30.52
CA THR A 45 -1.00 -25.65 30.62
C THR A 45 0.19 -25.75 31.58
N ALA A 46 1.12 -24.81 31.53
CA ALA A 46 2.30 -24.79 32.41
C ALA A 46 1.92 -24.76 33.90
N ILE A 47 0.86 -24.03 34.27
CA ILE A 47 0.44 -23.91 35.67
C ILE A 47 -0.60 -24.95 36.13
N GLN A 48 -1.20 -25.73 35.21
CA GLN A 48 -2.20 -26.75 35.55
C GLN A 48 -1.61 -28.17 35.64
N GLY A 49 -0.34 -28.35 35.24
CA GLY A 49 0.32 -29.64 35.19
C GLY A 49 0.88 -30.16 36.52
N VAL A 50 1.63 -31.26 36.44
CA VAL A 50 2.34 -31.88 37.58
C VAL A 50 3.74 -31.28 37.85
N PHE A 51 4.12 -30.27 37.07
CA PHE A 51 5.45 -29.67 37.09
C PHE A 51 5.64 -28.67 38.24
N GLN A 52 6.87 -28.18 38.44
CA GLN A 52 7.18 -27.30 39.58
C GLN A 52 6.45 -25.96 39.50
N GLU A 53 6.12 -25.51 38.29
CA GLU A 53 5.43 -24.27 37.96
C GLU A 53 4.02 -24.25 38.55
N SER A 54 3.30 -25.38 38.54
CA SER A 54 1.97 -25.47 39.14
C SER A 54 2.01 -25.37 40.67
N ARG A 55 3.10 -25.84 41.29
CA ARG A 55 3.31 -25.81 42.75
C ARG A 55 3.84 -24.47 43.25
N THR A 56 4.75 -23.87 42.50
CA THR A 56 5.43 -22.62 42.88
C THR A 56 4.70 -21.37 42.39
N GLY A 57 3.92 -21.48 41.31
CA GLY A 57 3.32 -20.34 40.62
C GLY A 57 4.34 -19.47 39.88
N ILE A 58 5.57 -19.98 39.65
CA ILE A 58 6.66 -19.26 39.00
C ILE A 58 6.95 -19.94 37.66
N ILE A 59 6.97 -19.14 36.58
CA ILE A 59 7.44 -19.58 35.26
C ILE A 59 8.71 -18.82 34.92
N ASN A 60 9.79 -19.55 34.63
CA ASN A 60 11.05 -18.96 34.16
C ASN A 60 11.03 -18.82 32.64
N ILE A 61 11.40 -17.65 32.14
CA ILE A 61 11.48 -17.29 30.73
C ILE A 61 12.96 -17.10 30.39
N GLU A 62 13.51 -18.03 29.61
CA GLU A 62 14.96 -18.10 29.35
C GLU A 62 15.36 -17.57 27.96
N ASN A 63 14.45 -17.56 26.99
CA ASN A 63 14.74 -17.26 25.58
C ASN A 63 14.29 -15.87 25.12
N PHE A 64 13.92 -14.98 26.05
CA PHE A 64 13.41 -13.65 25.73
C PHE A 64 14.07 -12.59 26.61
N GLU A 65 14.03 -11.36 26.12
CA GLU A 65 14.48 -10.19 26.87
C GLU A 65 13.37 -9.71 27.82
N PRO A 66 13.71 -9.18 29.01
CA PRO A 66 12.72 -8.64 29.95
C PRO A 66 11.82 -7.56 29.32
N SER A 67 12.34 -6.77 28.39
CA SER A 67 11.55 -5.75 27.67
C SER A 67 10.46 -6.37 26.79
N THR A 68 10.74 -7.51 26.14
CA THR A 68 9.78 -8.28 25.35
C THR A 68 8.71 -8.90 26.24
N VAL A 69 9.11 -9.50 27.36
CA VAL A 69 8.17 -10.05 28.36
C VAL A 69 7.27 -8.95 28.92
N SER A 70 7.83 -7.78 29.23
CA SER A 70 7.05 -6.64 29.72
C SER A 70 5.95 -6.22 28.74
N ARG A 71 6.22 -6.21 27.44
CA ARG A 71 5.24 -5.87 26.39
C ARG A 71 4.16 -6.93 26.23
N MET A 72 4.55 -8.21 26.32
CA MET A 72 3.57 -9.30 26.38
C MET A 72 2.64 -9.11 27.58
N VAL A 73 3.20 -8.83 28.76
CA VAL A 73 2.41 -8.58 29.98
C VAL A 73 1.51 -7.35 29.82
N GLU A 74 2.03 -6.23 29.32
CA GLU A 74 1.25 -5.02 29.06
C GLU A 74 0.03 -5.31 28.17
N PHE A 75 0.27 -6.03 27.06
CA PHE A 75 -0.78 -6.46 26.15
C PHE A 75 -1.85 -7.32 26.84
N LEU A 76 -1.45 -8.28 27.66
CA LEU A 76 -2.39 -9.18 28.33
C LEU A 76 -3.38 -8.44 29.25
N TYR A 77 -3.03 -7.26 29.76
CA TYR A 77 -3.92 -6.47 30.62
C TYR A 77 -4.66 -5.35 29.88
N ILE A 78 -3.99 -4.70 28.93
CA ILE A 78 -4.47 -3.45 28.33
C ILE A 78 -4.94 -3.68 26.89
N GLY A 79 -4.62 -4.82 26.29
CA GLY A 79 -4.90 -5.16 24.90
C GLY A 79 -3.99 -4.44 23.90
N ASP A 80 -2.97 -3.74 24.40
CA ASP A 80 -1.97 -3.03 23.60
C ASP A 80 -0.61 -3.01 24.34
N TYR A 81 0.47 -2.71 23.62
CA TYR A 81 1.80 -2.50 24.20
C TYR A 81 2.50 -1.28 23.59
N ALA A 82 3.23 -0.52 24.40
CA ALA A 82 3.87 0.71 23.95
C ALA A 82 4.98 0.42 22.91
N SER A 83 5.02 1.15 21.79
CA SER A 83 6.13 1.10 20.83
C SER A 83 7.31 2.02 21.21
N ARG A 84 7.13 2.85 22.25
CA ARG A 84 8.11 3.82 22.74
C ARG A 84 9.09 3.22 23.75
N SER A 85 10.34 3.65 23.69
CA SER A 85 11.15 3.85 24.89
C SER A 85 10.57 5.05 25.64
N ASP A 86 10.04 4.85 26.84
CA ASP A 86 9.40 5.87 27.65
C ASP A 86 10.18 7.19 27.75
N GLU A 87 9.46 8.31 27.64
CA GLU A 87 9.92 9.69 27.87
C GLU A 87 10.32 9.99 29.34
N THR A 88 10.47 8.97 30.18
CA THR A 88 10.83 9.11 31.60
C THR A 88 12.30 8.80 31.90
N LYS A 89 13.06 8.28 30.92
CA LYS A 89 14.52 8.16 31.04
C LYS A 89 15.19 9.27 30.23
N LYS A 90 15.99 10.11 30.92
CA LYS A 90 16.86 11.09 30.27
C LYS A 90 17.68 10.37 29.18
N PRO A 91 17.72 10.89 27.95
CA PRO A 91 18.49 10.26 26.88
C PRO A 91 19.97 10.34 27.27
N THR A 92 20.57 9.20 27.57
CA THR A 92 22.02 9.09 27.48
C THR A 92 22.37 8.97 26.00
N LEU A 93 23.48 9.59 25.59
CA LEU A 93 23.79 9.96 24.19
C LEU A 93 23.90 8.80 23.17
N ASN A 94 23.57 7.57 23.54
CA ASN A 94 23.72 6.37 22.68
C ASN A 94 22.46 5.50 22.56
N ASP A 95 21.32 5.85 23.15
CA ASP A 95 20.17 4.93 23.20
C ASP A 95 19.09 5.23 22.14
N ILE A 96 19.06 4.32 21.15
CA ILE A 96 17.96 3.95 20.24
C ILE A 96 17.86 4.79 18.96
N THR A 97 18.60 4.33 17.96
CA THR A 97 18.31 4.56 16.54
C THR A 97 16.93 3.98 16.17
N ALA A 98 16.27 4.55 15.16
CA ALA A 98 14.99 4.07 14.63
C ALA A 98 14.97 2.55 14.31
N SER A 99 16.15 1.93 14.16
CA SER A 99 16.39 0.48 14.09
C SER A 99 15.74 -0.37 15.17
N GLY A 100 15.51 0.17 16.37
CA GLY A 100 14.91 -0.62 17.46
C GLY A 100 13.45 -1.00 17.22
N MET A 101 12.67 -0.19 16.49
CA MET A 101 11.20 -0.32 16.51
C MET A 101 10.68 -1.54 15.74
N MET A 102 11.23 -1.83 14.56
CA MET A 102 10.81 -2.99 13.76
C MET A 102 11.20 -4.31 14.42
N LEU A 103 12.47 -4.43 14.87
CA LEU A 103 12.97 -5.62 15.55
C LEU A 103 12.20 -5.89 16.85
N GLN A 104 11.85 -4.85 17.59
CA GLN A 104 11.01 -4.97 18.79
C GLN A 104 9.64 -5.59 18.50
N HIS A 105 8.99 -5.23 17.38
CA HIS A 105 7.72 -5.84 17.00
C HIS A 105 7.88 -7.31 16.60
N VAL A 106 8.99 -7.65 15.96
CA VAL A 106 9.36 -9.05 15.66
C VAL A 106 9.58 -9.85 16.95
N GLN A 107 10.28 -9.31 17.94
CA GLN A 107 10.49 -9.97 19.23
C GLN A 107 9.16 -10.19 19.98
N VAL A 108 8.25 -9.21 19.94
CA VAL A 108 6.92 -9.35 20.53
C VAL A 108 6.09 -10.40 19.78
N ASN A 109 6.22 -10.49 18.46
CA ASN A 109 5.58 -11.55 17.70
C ASN A 109 6.14 -12.93 18.06
N ALA A 110 7.46 -13.07 18.20
CA ALA A 110 8.09 -14.34 18.57
C ALA A 110 7.64 -14.84 19.95
N ILE A 111 7.54 -13.97 20.96
CA ILE A 111 7.03 -14.38 22.28
C ILE A 111 5.54 -14.72 22.23
N ALA A 112 4.77 -14.02 21.40
CA ALA A 112 3.35 -14.29 21.21
C ALA A 112 3.11 -15.65 20.54
N ASP A 113 3.88 -15.97 19.50
CA ASP A 113 3.87 -17.27 18.83
C ASP A 113 4.26 -18.38 19.82
N TYR A 114 5.36 -18.19 20.56
CA TYR A 114 5.83 -19.16 21.57
C TYR A 114 4.79 -19.49 22.65
N TYR A 115 4.08 -18.47 23.17
CA TYR A 115 3.04 -18.65 24.19
C TYR A 115 1.64 -18.82 23.59
N ASN A 116 1.51 -18.93 22.27
CA ASN A 116 0.26 -19.05 21.53
C ASN A 116 -0.79 -17.98 21.92
N ILE A 117 -0.38 -16.71 21.84
CA ILE A 117 -1.21 -15.54 22.11
C ILE A 117 -1.59 -14.89 20.77
N GLU A 118 -2.56 -15.49 20.07
CA GLU A 118 -2.93 -15.14 18.69
C GLU A 118 -3.16 -13.64 18.48
N ARG A 119 -3.93 -13.00 19.37
CA ARG A 119 -4.22 -11.56 19.29
C ARG A 119 -2.97 -10.67 19.43
N LEU A 120 -1.95 -11.12 20.16
CA LEU A 120 -0.68 -10.41 20.26
C LEU A 120 0.16 -10.63 19.00
N SER A 121 0.12 -11.83 18.42
CA SER A 121 0.76 -12.10 17.12
C SER A 121 0.14 -11.23 16.02
N GLU A 122 -1.18 -11.07 15.99
CA GLU A 122 -1.88 -10.14 15.08
C GLU A 122 -1.47 -8.67 15.30
N LEU A 123 -1.52 -8.21 16.55
CA LEU A 123 -1.19 -6.83 16.88
C LEU A 123 0.26 -6.50 16.54
N SER A 124 1.19 -7.41 16.84
CA SER A 124 2.62 -7.21 16.56
C SER A 124 2.93 -7.17 15.07
N ARG A 125 2.29 -8.01 14.25
CA ARG A 125 2.34 -7.91 12.79
C ARG A 125 1.81 -6.57 12.29
N SER A 126 0.66 -6.14 12.81
CA SER A 126 0.06 -4.84 12.45
C SER A 126 0.97 -3.67 12.81
N LYS A 127 1.56 -3.67 14.00
CA LYS A 127 2.50 -2.62 14.43
C LYS A 127 3.82 -2.65 13.67
N PHE A 128 4.35 -3.83 13.34
CA PHE A 128 5.51 -3.97 12.46
C PHE A 128 5.24 -3.33 11.09
N GLN A 129 4.08 -3.64 10.50
CA GLN A 129 3.69 -3.06 9.22
C GLN A 129 3.53 -1.53 9.29
N GLN A 130 2.93 -1.01 10.36
CA GLN A 130 2.83 0.43 10.59
C GLN A 130 4.21 1.08 10.75
N ALA A 131 5.14 0.45 11.45
CA ALA A 131 6.51 0.94 11.58
C ALA A 131 7.24 1.01 10.23
N CYS A 132 7.06 0.01 9.36
CA CYS A 132 7.60 0.02 7.99
C CYS A 132 7.06 1.19 7.16
N GLN A 133 5.77 1.51 7.32
CA GLN A 133 5.12 2.58 6.56
C GLN A 133 5.42 3.98 7.10
N ALA A 134 5.61 4.13 8.41
CA ALA A 134 5.84 5.42 9.05
C ALA A 134 7.28 5.91 8.89
N THR A 135 8.25 5.02 9.07
CA THR A 135 9.69 5.35 9.04
C THR A 135 10.45 4.20 8.41
N TRP A 136 10.42 4.14 7.07
CA TRP A 136 11.20 3.14 6.34
C TRP A 136 12.69 3.36 6.56
N ASP A 137 13.37 2.32 7.03
CA ASP A 137 14.81 2.24 7.10
C ASP A 137 15.24 0.83 6.71
N ALA A 138 16.00 0.73 5.62
CA ALA A 138 16.27 -0.54 4.98
C ALA A 138 17.20 -1.44 5.82
N GLN A 139 18.16 -0.87 6.56
CA GLN A 139 19.03 -1.65 7.45
C GLN A 139 18.22 -2.20 8.65
N SER A 140 17.42 -1.35 9.27
CA SER A 140 16.51 -1.72 10.37
C SER A 140 15.55 -2.83 9.96
N PHE A 141 15.05 -2.78 8.73
CA PHE A 141 14.20 -3.81 8.16
C PHE A 141 14.94 -5.13 7.97
N VAL A 142 16.18 -5.10 7.47
CA VAL A 142 17.03 -6.30 7.31
C VAL A 142 17.32 -6.93 8.68
N ASP A 143 17.67 -6.13 9.68
CA ASP A 143 17.93 -6.61 11.04
C ASP A 143 16.68 -7.27 11.64
N ALA A 144 15.51 -6.64 11.48
CA ALA A 144 14.24 -7.20 11.91
C ALA A 144 13.86 -8.48 11.15
N THR A 145 14.16 -8.54 9.85
CA THR A 145 13.93 -9.72 9.01
C THR A 145 14.78 -10.90 9.46
N ASN A 146 16.07 -10.67 9.72
CA ASN A 146 16.96 -11.69 10.28
C ASN A 146 16.46 -12.18 11.65
N GLY A 147 16.01 -11.26 12.50
CA GLY A 147 15.35 -11.60 13.75
C GLY A 147 14.11 -12.47 13.54
N ALA A 148 13.25 -12.14 12.58
CA ALA A 148 11.99 -12.85 12.37
C ALA A 148 12.20 -14.26 11.83
N LEU A 149 13.11 -14.42 10.88
CA LEU A 149 13.45 -15.72 10.28
C LEU A 149 14.18 -16.64 11.27
N GLY A 150 14.89 -16.07 12.26
CA GLY A 150 15.58 -16.82 13.29
C GLY A 150 14.77 -17.10 14.57
N LEU A 151 13.83 -16.22 14.93
CA LEU A 151 13.16 -16.25 16.25
C LEU A 151 11.68 -16.65 16.20
N SER A 152 10.96 -16.37 15.10
CA SER A 152 9.51 -16.60 15.02
C SER A 152 9.16 -17.64 13.96
N GLY A 153 8.32 -18.60 14.35
CA GLY A 153 7.71 -19.58 13.43
C GLY A 153 6.44 -19.06 12.76
N ASP A 154 6.02 -17.82 13.05
CA ASP A 154 4.81 -17.21 12.50
C ASP A 154 4.95 -16.96 10.99
N GLY A 155 4.46 -17.91 10.19
CA GLY A 155 4.45 -17.81 8.74
C GLY A 155 3.66 -16.60 8.22
N ALA A 156 2.71 -16.08 8.98
CA ALA A 156 2.00 -14.87 8.60
C ALA A 156 2.81 -13.60 8.89
N LEU A 157 3.72 -13.60 9.88
CA LEU A 157 4.73 -12.55 10.00
C LEU A 157 5.69 -12.59 8.81
N HIS A 158 6.14 -13.79 8.40
CA HIS A 158 7.03 -13.94 7.24
C HIS A 158 6.37 -13.40 5.96
N GLU A 159 5.08 -13.65 5.75
CA GLU A 159 4.32 -13.10 4.62
C GLU A 159 4.23 -11.56 4.67
N VAL A 160 4.02 -10.97 5.86
CA VAL A 160 4.03 -9.51 6.03
C VAL A 160 5.40 -8.94 5.69
N ILE A 161 6.49 -9.56 6.17
CA ILE A 161 7.86 -9.15 5.84
C ILE A 161 8.11 -9.26 4.34
N ALA A 162 7.76 -10.38 3.71
CA ALA A 162 7.91 -10.55 2.27
C ALA A 162 7.16 -9.48 1.48
N THR A 163 5.94 -9.14 1.90
CA THR A 163 5.13 -8.10 1.30
C THR A 163 5.78 -6.72 1.42
N GLU A 164 6.26 -6.35 2.61
CA GLU A 164 6.92 -5.05 2.82
C GLU A 164 8.29 -4.97 2.11
N ALA A 165 9.03 -6.09 2.02
CA ALA A 165 10.25 -6.20 1.25
C ALA A 165 10.00 -5.99 -0.25
N ALA A 166 8.94 -6.60 -0.80
CA ALA A 166 8.59 -6.45 -2.21
C ALA A 166 8.26 -5.00 -2.59
N LYS A 167 7.57 -4.26 -1.71
CA LYS A 167 7.25 -2.83 -1.92
C LYS A 167 8.50 -1.97 -1.98
N ASN A 168 9.51 -2.28 -1.16
CA ASN A 168 10.73 -1.48 -1.02
C ASN A 168 11.97 -2.18 -1.59
N ILE A 169 11.76 -3.10 -2.53
CA ILE A 169 12.81 -3.98 -3.03
C ILE A 169 13.96 -3.21 -3.68
N HIS A 170 13.66 -2.05 -4.28
CA HIS A 170 14.65 -1.18 -4.91
C HIS A 170 15.70 -0.68 -3.91
N THR A 171 15.31 -0.27 -2.69
CA THR A 171 16.27 0.14 -1.65
C THR A 171 17.00 -1.05 -1.02
N LEU A 172 16.34 -2.21 -0.91
CA LEU A 172 16.92 -3.39 -0.26
C LEU A 172 18.04 -4.02 -1.10
N LEU A 173 17.95 -3.96 -2.43
CA LEU A 173 18.98 -4.51 -3.32
C LEU A 173 20.29 -3.71 -3.35
N GLU A 174 20.33 -2.54 -2.70
CA GLU A 174 21.54 -1.74 -2.46
C GLU A 174 22.28 -2.19 -1.19
N ILE A 175 21.65 -2.98 -0.32
CA ILE A 175 22.24 -3.48 0.92
C ILE A 175 22.80 -4.89 0.69
N ASP A 176 24.09 -5.06 0.97
CA ASP A 176 24.78 -6.34 0.83
C ASP A 176 24.18 -7.43 1.73
N HIS A 177 23.82 -7.10 2.98
CA HIS A 177 23.18 -8.04 3.92
C HIS A 177 21.82 -8.57 3.45
N PHE A 178 21.07 -7.82 2.63
CA PHE A 178 19.85 -8.35 2.05
C PHE A 178 20.15 -9.38 0.96
N ALA A 179 21.25 -9.19 0.21
CA ALA A 179 21.71 -10.16 -0.77
C ALA A 179 22.14 -11.49 -0.12
N ASP A 180 22.58 -11.49 1.13
CA ASP A 180 22.87 -12.72 1.88
C ASP A 180 21.59 -13.54 2.14
N ILE A 181 20.43 -12.89 2.29
CA ILE A 181 19.14 -13.56 2.52
C ILE A 181 18.64 -14.26 1.25
N ILE A 182 18.73 -13.60 0.09
CA ILE A 182 18.17 -14.09 -1.19
C ILE A 182 19.20 -14.77 -2.11
N GLY A 183 20.49 -14.58 -1.84
CA GLY A 183 21.61 -14.99 -2.67
C GLY A 183 21.87 -14.09 -3.88
N GLU A 184 23.13 -14.03 -4.32
CA GLU A 184 23.61 -13.12 -5.38
C GLU A 184 22.84 -13.27 -6.71
N PHE A 185 22.52 -14.51 -7.10
CA PHE A 185 21.74 -14.76 -8.31
C PHE A 185 20.33 -14.19 -8.21
N GLY A 186 19.65 -14.41 -7.08
CA GLY A 186 18.32 -13.84 -6.80
C GLY A 186 18.35 -12.31 -6.87
N THR A 187 19.34 -11.69 -6.23
CA THR A 187 19.56 -10.24 -6.25
C THR A 187 19.73 -9.72 -7.68
N ARG A 188 20.53 -10.40 -8.52
CA ARG A 188 20.73 -10.01 -9.93
C ARG A 188 19.45 -10.15 -10.77
N VAL A 189 18.67 -11.22 -10.57
CA VAL A 189 17.38 -11.40 -11.25
C VAL A 189 16.42 -10.27 -10.88
N LEU A 190 16.28 -9.97 -9.58
CA LEU A 190 15.40 -8.90 -9.11
C LEU A 190 15.81 -7.52 -9.64
N ARG A 191 17.11 -7.19 -9.65
CA ARG A 191 17.59 -5.94 -10.25
C ARG A 191 17.24 -5.81 -11.73
N ASN A 192 17.35 -6.89 -12.50
CA ASN A 192 16.96 -6.88 -13.92
C ASN A 192 15.44 -6.78 -14.12
N CYS A 193 14.64 -7.40 -13.25
CA CYS A 193 13.19 -7.26 -13.26
C CYS A 193 12.76 -5.80 -13.00
N ILE A 194 13.40 -5.11 -12.05
CA ILE A 194 13.13 -3.69 -11.77
C ILE A 194 13.47 -2.83 -12.99
N LYS A 195 14.68 -2.99 -13.56
CA LYS A 195 15.09 -2.26 -14.78
C LYS A 195 14.11 -2.48 -15.94
N LYS A 196 13.63 -3.71 -16.11
CA LYS A 196 12.62 -4.03 -17.14
C LYS A 196 11.29 -3.34 -16.84
N ALA A 197 10.82 -3.36 -15.59
CA ALA A 197 9.58 -2.71 -15.18
C ALA A 197 9.62 -1.19 -15.41
N GLU A 198 10.75 -0.54 -15.09
CA GLU A 198 10.97 0.89 -15.36
C GLU A 198 10.93 1.20 -16.86
N ALA A 199 11.58 0.35 -17.68
CA ALA A 199 11.54 0.50 -19.14
C ALA A 199 10.14 0.31 -19.72
N ASP A 200 9.38 -0.67 -19.23
CA ASP A 200 7.99 -0.89 -19.62
C ASP A 200 7.10 0.28 -19.18
N GLN A 201 7.30 0.81 -17.98
CA GLN A 201 6.57 1.99 -17.50
C GLN A 201 6.83 3.21 -18.39
N HIS A 202 8.08 3.44 -18.80
CA HIS A 202 8.42 4.49 -19.76
C HIS A 202 7.72 4.27 -21.11
N ARG A 203 7.71 3.03 -21.61
CA ARG A 203 7.06 2.69 -22.88
C ARG A 203 5.55 2.89 -22.83
N VAL A 204 4.88 2.52 -21.73
CA VAL A 204 3.45 2.76 -21.52
C VAL A 204 3.15 4.26 -21.50
N PHE A 205 4.00 5.06 -20.86
CA PHE A 205 3.85 6.52 -20.86
C PHE A 205 3.95 7.11 -22.27
N GLN A 206 4.93 6.70 -23.06
CA GLN A 206 5.07 7.15 -24.46
C GLN A 206 3.86 6.76 -25.31
N LEU A 207 3.40 5.50 -25.20
CA LEU A 207 2.22 5.03 -25.93
C LEU A 207 0.95 5.82 -25.57
N ARG A 208 0.83 6.29 -24.32
CA ARG A 208 -0.29 7.15 -23.91
C ARG A 208 -0.25 8.50 -24.63
N LEU A 209 0.92 9.12 -24.72
CA LEU A 209 1.10 10.40 -25.44
C LEU A 209 0.78 10.25 -26.94
N ASP A 210 1.30 9.19 -27.56
CA ASP A 210 1.03 8.89 -28.97
C ASP A 210 -0.46 8.67 -29.22
N PHE A 211 -1.12 7.92 -28.34
CA PHE A 211 -2.56 7.68 -28.42
C PHE A 211 -3.37 8.96 -28.30
N GLU A 212 -3.07 9.84 -27.34
CA GLU A 212 -3.73 11.13 -27.19
C GLU A 212 -3.54 12.01 -28.44
N GLN A 213 -2.33 12.04 -28.99
CA GLN A 213 -2.03 12.80 -30.20
C GLN A 213 -2.83 12.30 -31.41
N GLU A 214 -2.86 10.98 -31.65
CA GLU A 214 -3.62 10.39 -32.74
C GLU A 214 -5.13 10.55 -32.55
N HIS A 215 -5.62 10.44 -31.32
CA HIS A 215 -7.01 10.69 -30.98
C HIS A 215 -7.42 12.13 -31.30
N SER A 216 -6.62 13.13 -30.93
CA SER A 216 -6.88 14.54 -31.30
C SER A 216 -6.87 14.77 -32.81
N LYS A 217 -5.92 14.15 -33.55
CA LYS A 217 -5.90 14.23 -35.03
C LYS A 217 -7.17 13.63 -35.63
N ARG A 218 -7.62 12.48 -35.12
CA ARG A 218 -8.84 11.80 -35.56
C ARG A 218 -10.07 12.66 -35.30
N GLN A 219 -10.23 13.21 -34.10
CA GLN A 219 -11.33 14.11 -33.78
C GLN A 219 -11.35 15.35 -34.68
N ALA A 220 -10.19 15.95 -34.95
CA ALA A 220 -10.10 17.09 -35.86
C ALA A 220 -10.48 16.71 -37.30
N ALA A 221 -10.13 15.50 -37.75
CA ALA A 221 -10.52 14.99 -39.06
C ALA A 221 -12.03 14.71 -39.15
N GLU A 222 -12.62 14.12 -38.11
CA GLU A 222 -14.05 13.85 -38.02
C GLU A 222 -14.87 15.14 -38.00
N ALA A 223 -14.49 16.10 -37.14
CA ALA A 223 -15.13 17.41 -37.11
C ALA A 223 -15.03 18.16 -38.45
N ARG A 224 -13.93 17.98 -39.20
CA ARG A 224 -13.81 18.51 -40.57
C ARG A 224 -14.80 17.84 -41.52
N ALA A 225 -14.90 16.50 -41.48
CA ALA A 225 -15.83 15.76 -42.32
C ALA A 225 -17.28 16.17 -42.05
N ASP A 226 -17.68 16.32 -40.79
CA ASP A 226 -19.02 16.76 -40.40
C ASP A 226 -19.36 18.13 -40.97
N ARG A 227 -18.43 19.09 -40.89
CA ARG A 227 -18.61 20.43 -41.48
C ARG A 227 -18.79 20.39 -42.99
N ILE A 228 -18.07 19.50 -43.69
CA ILE A 228 -18.20 19.32 -45.14
C ILE A 228 -19.57 18.73 -45.47
N ILE A 229 -19.99 17.69 -44.75
CA ILE A 229 -21.29 17.03 -44.92
C ILE A 229 -22.43 18.03 -44.69
N GLU A 230 -22.36 18.82 -43.62
CA GLU A 230 -23.35 19.86 -43.31
C GLU A 230 -23.39 20.94 -44.42
N ASN A 231 -22.23 21.35 -44.93
CA ASN A 231 -22.16 22.33 -46.00
C ASN A 231 -22.78 21.83 -47.32
N ILE A 232 -22.53 20.58 -47.72
CA ILE A 232 -23.19 19.97 -48.88
C ILE A 232 -24.69 19.81 -48.62
N GLY A 233 -25.07 19.36 -47.41
CA GLY A 233 -26.46 19.20 -46.99
C GLY A 233 -27.27 20.49 -47.17
N ARG A 234 -26.71 21.64 -46.76
CA ARG A 234 -27.31 22.97 -46.99
C ARG A 234 -27.50 23.30 -48.47
N CYS A 235 -26.55 22.95 -49.33
CA CYS A 235 -26.67 23.15 -50.77
C CYS A 235 -27.84 22.32 -51.34
N ILE A 236 -27.93 21.04 -50.98
CA ILE A 236 -28.99 20.13 -51.43
C ILE A 236 -30.36 20.61 -50.91
N GLN A 237 -30.43 21.02 -49.65
CA GLN A 237 -31.66 21.54 -49.07
C GLN A 237 -32.15 22.79 -49.81
N THR A 238 -31.25 23.74 -50.09
CA THR A 238 -31.57 24.94 -50.87
C THR A 238 -32.07 24.59 -52.28
N MET A 239 -31.47 23.61 -52.95
CA MET A 239 -31.93 23.13 -54.26
C MET A 239 -33.34 22.53 -54.22
N ARG A 240 -33.71 21.87 -53.12
CA ARG A 240 -35.05 21.27 -52.96
C ARG A 240 -36.12 22.31 -52.64
N GLU A 241 -35.77 23.29 -51.82
CA GLU A 241 -36.73 24.29 -51.31
C GLU A 241 -36.95 25.46 -52.28
N ARG A 242 -35.95 25.79 -53.11
CA ARG A 242 -36.04 26.92 -54.06
C ARG A 242 -36.20 26.44 -55.50
N GLY A 243 -37.17 27.05 -56.19
CA GLY A 243 -37.40 26.87 -57.63
C GLY A 243 -36.98 28.05 -58.51
N PHE A 244 -36.20 29.01 -58.00
CA PHE A 244 -35.77 30.23 -58.70
C PHE A 244 -34.40 30.74 -58.21
N CYS A 245 -33.62 31.45 -59.06
CA CYS A 245 -32.33 32.04 -58.63
C CYS A 245 -32.59 33.22 -57.70
N ARG A 246 -31.74 33.32 -56.68
CA ARG A 246 -31.75 34.40 -55.68
C ARG A 246 -31.58 35.79 -56.28
N ASN A 247 -30.90 35.90 -57.41
CA ASN A 247 -30.85 37.14 -58.17
C ASN A 247 -32.20 37.32 -58.90
N HIS A 248 -33.05 38.19 -58.37
CA HIS A 248 -34.37 38.50 -58.94
C HIS A 248 -34.32 39.07 -60.36
N SER A 249 -33.17 39.57 -60.82
CA SER A 249 -32.96 39.99 -62.21
C SER A 249 -32.66 38.81 -63.16
N CYS A 250 -32.49 37.58 -62.65
CA CYS A 250 -32.25 36.38 -63.45
C CYS A 250 -33.60 35.74 -63.84
N MET A 251 -34.06 36.00 -65.06
CA MET A 251 -35.33 35.49 -65.59
C MET A 251 -35.22 34.11 -66.28
N ALA A 252 -34.14 33.37 -66.04
CA ALA A 252 -33.92 32.07 -66.65
C ALA A 252 -34.63 30.95 -65.86
N GLU A 253 -34.93 29.84 -66.54
CA GLU A 253 -35.37 28.61 -65.88
C GLU A 253 -34.36 28.20 -64.79
N TYR A 254 -34.86 27.81 -63.62
CA TYR A 254 -34.00 27.56 -62.48
C TYR A 254 -33.17 26.29 -62.66
N GLN A 255 -31.93 26.50 -63.08
CA GLN A 255 -30.90 25.48 -63.11
C GLN A 255 -29.72 25.95 -62.27
N CYS A 256 -29.24 25.06 -61.40
CA CYS A 256 -28.12 25.31 -60.52
C CYS A 256 -27.10 24.16 -60.56
N TYR A 257 -25.87 24.46 -60.17
CA TYR A 257 -24.79 23.48 -60.05
C TYR A 257 -23.98 23.77 -58.78
N ILE A 258 -23.31 22.74 -58.26
CA ILE A 258 -22.46 22.86 -57.08
C ILE A 258 -21.03 23.17 -57.54
N GLU A 259 -20.47 24.26 -57.01
CA GLU A 259 -19.08 24.63 -57.24
C GLU A 259 -18.26 24.34 -55.97
N ARG A 260 -17.11 23.66 -56.13
CA ARG A 260 -16.14 23.43 -55.07
C ARG A 260 -15.20 24.62 -54.94
N ARG A 261 -14.97 25.07 -53.70
CA ARG A 261 -14.05 26.12 -53.28
C ARG A 261 -13.33 25.69 -51.99
N GLY A 262 -12.50 26.56 -51.42
CA GLY A 262 -11.81 26.31 -50.15
C GLY A 262 -10.53 25.50 -50.31
N GLN A 263 -10.00 25.00 -49.19
CA GLN A 263 -8.75 24.25 -49.14
C GLN A 263 -8.96 22.81 -49.58
N SER A 264 -7.91 22.16 -50.09
CA SER A 264 -7.98 20.77 -50.56
C SER A 264 -8.41 19.78 -49.47
N PHE A 265 -7.98 20.02 -48.23
CA PHE A 265 -8.27 19.20 -47.06
C PHE A 265 -9.55 19.59 -46.28
N GLU A 266 -10.17 20.72 -46.63
CA GLU A 266 -11.46 21.15 -46.08
C GLU A 266 -12.24 21.95 -47.15
N PRO A 267 -12.76 21.26 -48.18
CA PRO A 267 -13.45 21.91 -49.28
C PRO A 267 -14.82 22.45 -48.86
N LEU A 268 -15.16 23.62 -49.41
CA LEU A 268 -16.45 24.26 -49.28
C LEU A 268 -17.20 24.18 -50.61
N TYR A 269 -18.45 23.77 -50.54
CA TYR A 269 -19.37 23.66 -51.65
C TYR A 269 -20.39 24.81 -51.59
N THR A 270 -20.67 25.37 -52.75
CA THR A 270 -21.58 26.51 -52.90
C THR A 270 -22.47 26.29 -54.11
N LEU A 271 -23.77 26.52 -53.92
CA LEU A 271 -24.74 26.44 -55.00
C LEU A 271 -24.67 27.70 -55.87
N ARG A 272 -24.62 27.52 -57.20
CA ARG A 272 -24.65 28.62 -58.16
C ARG A 272 -25.69 28.42 -59.24
N CYS A 273 -26.35 29.51 -59.63
CA CYS A 273 -27.17 29.50 -60.84
C CYS A 273 -26.31 29.22 -62.08
N ALA A 274 -26.78 28.31 -62.95
CA ALA A 274 -26.11 27.94 -64.18
C ALA A 274 -25.98 29.13 -65.16
N LYS A 275 -26.98 30.03 -65.17
CA LYS A 275 -27.04 31.17 -66.10
C LYS A 275 -26.25 32.40 -65.63
N CYS A 276 -26.62 33.00 -64.50
CA CYS A 276 -26.02 34.26 -64.04
C CYS A 276 -24.87 34.07 -63.04
N LYS A 277 -24.57 32.82 -62.64
CA LYS A 277 -23.53 32.47 -61.65
C LYS A 277 -23.74 33.10 -60.26
N CYS A 278 -24.95 33.62 -59.97
CA CYS A 278 -25.39 34.06 -58.65
C CYS A 278 -25.09 32.96 -57.62
N ARG A 279 -24.56 33.33 -56.43
CA ARG A 279 -24.50 32.41 -55.30
C ARG A 279 -25.90 32.39 -54.68
N ASP A 280 -26.53 31.23 -54.66
CA ASP A 280 -27.84 31.04 -54.05
C ASP A 280 -27.75 30.89 -52.52
#